data_AF-A0A7X3M8Q0-F1
#
_entry.id   AF-A0A7X3M8Q0-F1
#
_cell.length_a   1.000
_cell.length_b   1.000
_cell.length_c   1.000
_cell.angle_alpha   90.00
_cell.angle_beta   90.00
_cell.angle_gamma   90.00
#
_symmetry.space_group_name_H-M   'P 1'
#
loop_
_entity.id
_entity.type
_entity.pdbx_description
1 polymer ?
#
loop_
_entity_poly.entity_id
_entity_poly.type
_entity_poly.pdbx_seq_one_letter_code
_entity_poly.pdbx_strand_id
1 'polypeptide(L)'
;MNSLLTVEYEVQIKRLACLHQSGEEYQIIKSDINAALMHLSGEIGLDPGDRVATWSELHTSLKRSLLISADPHWINVIRFALSRIKSYKQNALVSRSGKRTAHT
;
A
#
# COMPACT_ATOMS: atom_id res chain seq x y z
N MET A 1 -2.65 16.97 -3.88
CA MET A 1 -3.10 16.49 -2.56
C MET A 1 -2.66 15.05 -2.24
N ASN A 2 -2.46 14.17 -3.22
CA ASN A 2 -2.21 12.74 -2.97
C ASN A 2 -0.83 12.39 -2.34
N SER A 3 0.20 13.21 -2.52
CA SER A 3 1.56 12.87 -2.06
C SER A 3 1.73 12.86 -0.53
N LEU A 4 0.99 13.72 0.20
CA LEU A 4 1.06 13.74 1.67
C LEU A 4 0.53 12.44 2.28
N LEU A 5 -0.64 11.99 1.80
CA LEU A 5 -1.23 10.71 2.21
C LEU A 5 -0.27 9.55 1.92
N THR A 6 0.30 9.50 0.71
CA THR A 6 1.27 8.44 0.37
C THR A 6 2.44 8.38 1.36
N VAL A 7 2.98 9.53 1.77
CA VAL A 7 4.08 9.61 2.75
C VAL A 7 3.65 9.15 4.14
N GLU A 8 2.47 9.56 4.61
CA GLU A 8 1.93 9.14 5.91
C GLU A 8 1.78 7.63 6.00
N TYR A 9 1.17 7.00 4.98
CA TYR A 9 0.99 5.56 4.95
C TYR A 9 2.30 4.79 4.75
N GLU A 10 3.24 5.35 4.00
CA GLU A 10 4.59 4.79 3.93
C GLU A 10 5.24 4.72 5.31
N VAL A 11 5.18 5.82 6.07
CA VAL A 11 5.73 5.89 7.44
C VAL A 11 4.99 4.91 8.37
N GLN A 12 3.66 4.82 8.28
CA GLN A 12 2.88 3.90 9.08
C GLN A 12 3.28 2.44 8.81
N ILE A 13 3.42 2.04 7.55
CA ILE A 13 3.82 0.68 7.17
C ILE A 13 5.26 0.38 7.63
N LYS A 14 6.18 1.34 7.54
CA LYS A 14 7.54 1.21 8.08
C LYS A 14 7.54 1.02 9.59
N ARG A 15 6.67 1.75 10.33
CA ARG A 15 6.53 1.56 11.78
C ARG A 15 6.05 0.16 12.12
N LEU A 16 5.07 -0.37 11.38
CA LEU A 16 4.60 -1.75 11.54
C LEU A 16 5.72 -2.77 11.28
N ALA A 17 6.59 -2.51 10.30
CA ALA A 17 7.78 -3.34 10.08
C ALA A 17 8.74 -3.30 11.27
N CYS A 18 9.02 -2.13 11.86
CA CYS A 18 9.82 -2.02 13.09
C CYS A 18 9.20 -2.73 14.29
N LEU A 19 7.88 -2.70 14.44
CA LEU A 19 7.19 -3.44 15.51
C LEU A 19 7.39 -4.95 15.34
N HIS A 20 7.26 -5.47 14.12
CA HIS A 20 7.52 -6.88 13.85
C HIS A 20 8.98 -7.26 14.16
N GLN A 21 9.94 -6.41 13.77
CA GLN A 21 11.35 -6.60 14.11
C GLN A 21 11.60 -6.66 15.62
N SER A 22 10.79 -5.96 16.40
CA SER A 22 10.90 -5.90 17.86
C SER A 22 10.17 -7.03 18.58
N GLY A 23 9.54 -7.95 17.83
CA GLY A 23 8.89 -9.15 18.36
C GLY A 23 7.36 -9.16 18.29
N GLU A 24 6.73 -8.15 17.70
CA GLU A 24 5.27 -8.14 17.49
C GLU A 24 4.84 -9.27 16.55
N GLU A 25 3.68 -9.86 16.79
CA GLU A 25 3.24 -11.03 16.03
C GLU A 25 2.96 -10.67 14.56
N TYR A 26 3.51 -11.47 13.63
CA TYR A 26 3.34 -11.20 12.19
C TYR A 26 1.87 -11.19 11.73
N GLN A 27 0.98 -11.94 12.39
CA GLN A 27 -0.45 -11.94 12.05
C GLN A 27 -1.12 -10.61 12.41
N ILE A 28 -0.78 -10.04 13.58
CA ILE A 28 -1.26 -8.73 14.02
C ILE A 28 -0.80 -7.67 13.01
N ILE A 29 0.50 -7.68 12.67
CA ILE A 29 1.08 -6.75 11.70
C ILE A 29 0.40 -6.83 10.32
N LYS A 30 0.07 -8.04 9.84
CA LYS A 30 -0.67 -8.21 8.58
C LYS A 30 -2.08 -7.65 8.66
N SER A 31 -2.76 -7.83 9.79
CA SER A 31 -4.09 -7.25 10.04
C SER A 31 -4.04 -5.72 10.00
N ASP A 32 -3.07 -5.13 10.69
CA ASP A 32 -2.90 -3.67 10.77
C ASP A 32 -2.54 -3.06 9.42
N ILE A 33 -1.70 -3.72 8.62
CA ILE A 33 -1.42 -3.30 7.25
C ILE A 33 -2.70 -3.32 6.41
N ASN A 34 -3.51 -4.37 6.50
CA ASN A 34 -4.76 -4.42 5.75
C ASN A 34 -5.73 -3.31 6.18
N ALA A 35 -5.83 -3.04 7.48
CA ALA A 35 -6.66 -1.95 8.00
C ALA A 35 -6.18 -0.58 7.50
N ALA A 36 -4.88 -0.31 7.54
CA ALA A 36 -4.29 0.92 7.02
C ALA A 36 -4.57 1.09 5.52
N LEU A 37 -4.33 0.04 4.70
CA LEU A 37 -4.59 0.11 3.26
C LEU A 37 -6.08 0.25 2.94
N MET A 38 -6.97 -0.33 3.75
CA MET A 38 -8.41 -0.14 3.62
C MET A 38 -8.83 1.30 3.93
N HIS A 39 -8.25 1.91 4.97
CA HIS A 39 -8.49 3.30 5.31
C HIS A 39 -8.01 4.24 4.18
N LEU A 40 -6.79 4.05 3.69
CA LEU A 40 -6.26 4.79 2.53
C LEU A 40 -7.16 4.64 1.31
N SER A 41 -7.66 3.44 1.04
CA SER A 41 -8.61 3.19 -0.04
C SER A 41 -9.89 4.02 0.09
N GLY A 42 -10.34 4.30 1.32
CA GLY A 42 -11.47 5.20 1.60
C GLY A 42 -11.12 6.66 1.35
N GLU A 43 -9.95 7.11 1.82
CA GLU A 43 -9.47 8.50 1.70
C GLU A 43 -9.20 8.93 0.26
N ILE A 44 -8.68 8.03 -0.59
CA ILE A 44 -8.46 8.33 -2.02
C ILE A 44 -9.80 8.56 -2.76
N GLY A 45 -10.89 7.96 -2.28
CA GLY A 45 -12.19 8.00 -2.94
C GLY A 45 -12.29 7.05 -4.15
N LEU A 46 -13.24 7.32 -5.04
CA LEU A 46 -13.69 6.40 -6.10
C LEU A 46 -13.12 6.70 -7.49
N ASP A 47 -12.37 7.77 -7.67
CA ASP A 47 -11.79 8.08 -8.98
C ASP A 47 -10.71 7.03 -9.34
N PRO A 48 -10.86 6.28 -10.46
CA PRO A 48 -9.89 5.25 -10.80
C PRO A 48 -8.50 5.79 -11.17
N GLY A 49 -8.41 7.04 -11.65
CA GLY A 49 -7.13 7.70 -11.96
C GLY A 49 -6.36 7.99 -10.69
N ASP A 50 -7.00 8.65 -9.72
CA ASP A 50 -6.40 8.98 -8.42
C ASP A 50 -5.99 7.73 -7.63
N ARG A 51 -6.83 6.68 -7.67
CA ARG A 51 -6.50 5.37 -7.08
C ARG A 51 -5.26 4.78 -7.72
N VAL A 52 -5.19 4.71 -9.05
CA VAL A 52 -4.02 4.14 -9.74
C VAL A 52 -2.75 4.95 -9.46
N ALA A 53 -2.84 6.28 -9.44
CA ALA A 53 -1.72 7.16 -9.15
C ALA A 53 -1.20 6.93 -7.72
N THR A 54 -2.09 7.01 -6.73
CA THR A 54 -1.74 6.88 -5.30
C THR A 54 -1.15 5.49 -4.99
N TRP A 55 -1.78 4.40 -5.47
CA TRP A 55 -1.22 3.06 -5.27
C TRP A 55 0.12 2.86 -5.98
N SER A 56 0.35 3.53 -7.11
CA SER A 56 1.63 3.44 -7.82
C SER A 56 2.74 4.20 -7.08
N GLU A 57 2.42 5.37 -6.51
CA GLU A 57 3.34 6.17 -5.71
C GLU A 57 3.75 5.41 -4.44
N LEU A 58 2.77 4.92 -3.67
CA LEU A 58 3.02 4.14 -2.44
C LEU A 58 3.82 2.86 -2.72
N HIS A 59 3.48 2.14 -3.78
CA HIS A 59 4.24 0.94 -4.18
C HIS A 59 5.70 1.28 -4.49
N THR A 60 5.95 2.38 -5.19
CA THR A 60 7.31 2.82 -5.54
C THR A 60 8.11 3.19 -4.29
N SER A 61 7.48 3.91 -3.36
CA SER A 61 8.14 4.34 -2.13
C SER A 61 8.50 3.17 -1.21
N LEU A 62 7.56 2.24 -1.00
CA LEU A 62 7.83 1.03 -0.21
C LEU A 62 8.86 0.12 -0.87
N LYS A 63 8.90 0.06 -2.21
CA LYS A 63 9.93 -0.72 -2.91
C LYS A 63 11.34 -0.19 -2.61
N ARG A 64 11.52 1.13 -2.46
CA ARG A 64 12.79 1.72 -2.02
C ARG A 64 13.16 1.31 -0.60
N SER A 65 12.17 1.04 0.25
CA SER A 65 12.38 0.62 1.65
C SER A 65 12.97 -0.78 1.78
N LEU A 66 12.87 -1.62 0.74
CA LEU A 66 13.56 -2.92 0.70
C LEU A 66 15.09 -2.78 0.55
N LEU A 67 15.59 -1.63 0.10
CA LEU A 67 17.03 -1.38 -0.05
C LEU A 67 17.68 -0.90 1.24
N ILE A 68 16.88 -0.47 2.22
CA ILE A 68 17.35 0.21 3.44
C ILE A 68 17.68 -0.80 4.54
N SER A 69 17.07 -1.99 4.53
CA SER A 69 17.24 -2.99 5.57
C SER A 69 17.30 -4.40 4.98
N ALA A 70 18.29 -5.18 5.42
CA ALA A 70 18.45 -6.60 5.09
C ALA A 70 17.74 -7.53 6.10
N ASP A 71 17.08 -6.96 7.11
CA ASP A 71 16.42 -7.73 8.15
C ASP A 71 15.23 -8.55 7.57
N PRO A 72 15.15 -9.86 7.84
CA PRO A 72 14.10 -10.72 7.28
C PRO A 72 12.68 -10.32 7.71
N HIS A 73 12.51 -9.86 8.96
CA HIS A 73 11.21 -9.44 9.49
C HIS A 73 10.72 -8.19 8.77
N TRP A 74 11.58 -7.19 8.60
CA TRP A 74 11.31 -6.00 7.79
C TRP A 74 10.95 -6.38 6.36
N ILE A 75 11.78 -7.17 5.70
CA ILE A 75 11.58 -7.58 4.31
C ILE A 75 10.23 -8.28 4.14
N ASN A 76 9.86 -9.17 5.06
CA ASN A 76 8.58 -9.88 5.01
C ASN A 76 7.39 -8.93 5.08
N VAL A 77 7.42 -7.98 6.03
CA VAL A 77 6.35 -6.99 6.21
C VAL A 77 6.22 -6.09 5.00
N ILE A 78 7.33 -5.54 4.49
CA ILE A 78 7.31 -4.66 3.32
C ILE A 78 6.85 -5.43 2.07
N ARG A 79 7.29 -6.68 1.86
CA ARG A 79 6.81 -7.52 0.74
C ARG A 79 5.32 -7.81 0.83
N PHE A 80 4.81 -8.08 2.04
CA PHE A 80 3.37 -8.27 2.25
C PHE A 80 2.59 -7.01 1.84
N ALA A 81 2.98 -5.84 2.33
CA ALA A 81 2.35 -4.57 1.96
C ALA A 81 2.37 -4.33 0.43
N LEU A 82 3.52 -4.54 -0.22
CA LEU A 82 3.66 -4.40 -1.68
C LEU A 82 2.71 -5.33 -2.45
N SER A 83 2.55 -6.58 -2.00
CA SER A 83 1.60 -7.53 -2.60
C SER A 83 0.16 -7.01 -2.53
N ARG A 84 -0.26 -6.50 -1.37
CA ARG A 84 -1.61 -5.93 -1.19
C ARG A 84 -1.83 -4.70 -2.06
N ILE A 85 -0.88 -3.76 -2.06
CA ILE A 85 -0.95 -2.55 -2.90
C ILE A 85 -1.06 -2.91 -4.38
N LYS A 86 -0.33 -3.94 -4.83
CA LYS A 86 -0.44 -4.44 -6.21
C LYS A 86 -1.86 -4.92 -6.52
N SER A 87 -2.51 -5.64 -5.60
CA SER A 87 -3.93 -6.04 -5.76
C SER A 87 -4.86 -4.82 -5.84
N TYR A 88 -4.71 -3.83 -4.96
CA TYR A 88 -5.52 -2.60 -5.00
C TYR A 88 -5.34 -1.82 -6.31
N LYS A 89 -4.10 -1.71 -6.79
CA LYS A 89 -3.79 -1.08 -8.08
C LYS A 89 -4.45 -1.83 -9.24
N GLN A 90 -4.35 -3.16 -9.26
CA GLN A 90 -4.96 -3.97 -10.32
C GLN A 90 -6.48 -3.80 -10.35
N ASN A 91 -7.13 -3.79 -9.18
CA ASN A 91 -8.57 -3.54 -9.08
C ASN A 91 -8.94 -2.16 -9.62
N ALA A 92 -8.18 -1.12 -9.27
CA ALA A 92 -8.40 0.23 -9.79
C ALA A 92 -8.22 0.32 -11.32
N LEU A 93 -7.24 -0.40 -11.89
CA LEU A 93 -7.03 -0.48 -13.34
C LEU A 93 -8.20 -1.14 -14.07
N VAL A 94 -8.74 -2.23 -13.51
CA VAL A 94 -9.93 -2.92 -14.06
C VAL A 94 -11.14 -1.99 -14.03
N SER A 95 -11.40 -1.31 -12.91
CA SER A 95 -12.49 -0.32 -12.81
C SER A 95 -12.32 0.84 -13.79
N ARG A 96 -11.08 1.30 -14.03
CA ARG A 96 -10.78 2.32 -15.04
C ARG A 96 -11.09 1.86 -16.46
N SER A 97 -10.77 0.61 -16.80
CA SER A 97 -11.05 0.03 -18.11
C SER A 97 -12.55 -0.12 -18.36
N GLY A 98 -13.31 -0.58 -17.36
CA GLY A 98 -14.77 -0.73 -17.44
C GLY A 98 -15.51 0.61 -17.62
N LYS A 99 -15.03 1.70 -16.99
CA LYS A 99 -15.57 3.05 -17.24
C LYS A 99 -15.34 3.53 -18.66
N ARG A 100 -14.22 3.18 -19.29
CA ARG A 100 -13.91 3.60 -20.67
C ARG A 100 -14.79 2.89 -21.70
N THR A 101 -15.19 1.65 -21.44
CA THR A 101 -16.07 0.88 -22.34
C THR A 101 -17.55 1.24 -22.22
N ALA A 102 -17.99 1.76 -21.06
CA ALA A 102 -19.38 2.19 -20.84
C ALA A 102 -19.72 3.61 -21.37
N HIS A 103 -18.75 4.31 -21.95
CA HIS A 103 -18.91 5.65 -22.54
C HIS A 103 -18.67 5.66 -24.06
N THR A 104 -18.75 4.49 -24.70
CA THR A 104 -18.76 4.28 -26.15
C THR A 104 -20.07 3.62 -26.52
#